data_AF-A0A352QQG6-F1
#
_entry.id   AF-A0A352QQG6-F1
#
_cell.length_a   1.000
_cell.length_b   1.000
_cell.length_c   1.000
_cell.angle_alpha   90.00
_cell.angle_beta   90.00
_cell.angle_gamma   90.00
#
_symmetry.space_group_name_H-M   'P 1'
#
loop_
_entity.id
_entity.type
_entity.pdbx_description
1 polymer ?
#
loop_
_entity_poly.entity_id
_entity_poly.type
_entity_poly.pdbx_seq_one_letter_code
_entity_poly.pdbx_strand_id
1 'polypeptide(L)'
;KDIIAILGMDELSEEDKQVVARARKAERFFSQPFHVAEVFTGSPGKYVTLKETIRGFRMIVDGECDHLPEQAFYMVGGIDEAFEKAKKMGVAA
;
A
#
# COMPACT_ATOMS: atom_id res chain seq x y z
N LYS A 1 17.23 2.18 -3.97
CA LYS A 1 17.39 2.75 -2.60
C LYS A 1 18.68 3.54 -2.48
N ASP A 2 19.81 3.05 -3.01
CA ASP A 2 21.12 3.74 -2.91
C ASP A 2 21.19 5.07 -3.69
N ILE A 3 20.68 5.09 -4.92
CA ILE A 3 20.60 6.32 -5.73
C ILE A 3 19.78 7.39 -5.01
N ILE A 4 18.62 7.02 -4.45
CA ILE A 4 17.74 7.92 -3.68
C ILE A 4 18.43 8.43 -2.41
N ALA A 5 19.20 7.58 -1.73
CA ALA A 5 19.89 7.97 -0.50
C ALA A 5 21.05 8.96 -0.75
N ILE A 6 21.66 8.92 -1.93
CA ILE A 6 22.78 9.79 -2.29
C ILE A 6 22.29 11.08 -2.94
N LEU A 7 21.36 11.00 -3.90
CA LEU A 7 20.94 12.12 -4.76
C LEU A 7 19.60 12.75 -4.34
N GLY A 8 18.78 12.03 -3.56
CA GLY A 8 17.42 12.46 -3.23
C GLY A 8 16.38 11.92 -4.22
N MET A 9 15.10 12.08 -3.85
CA MET A 9 13.96 11.59 -4.64
C MET A 9 13.65 12.48 -5.86
N ASP A 10 13.97 13.77 -5.75
CA ASP A 10 13.62 14.77 -6.77
C ASP A 10 14.45 14.63 -8.06
N GLU A 11 15.65 14.06 -7.94
CA GLU A 11 16.60 13.81 -9.03
C GLU A 11 16.25 12.60 -9.91
N LEU A 12 15.22 11.84 -9.54
CA LEU A 12 14.75 10.72 -10.35
C LEU A 12 13.90 11.20 -11.54
N SER A 13 13.89 10.41 -12.61
CA SER A 13 12.95 10.61 -13.71
C SER A 13 11.50 10.45 -13.21
N GLU A 14 10.53 11.05 -13.91
CA GLU A 14 9.11 10.92 -13.52
C GLU A 14 8.62 9.46 -13.57
N GLU A 15 9.15 8.66 -14.49
CA GLU A 15 8.88 7.21 -14.57
C GLU A 15 9.45 6.48 -13.34
N ASP A 16 10.70 6.76 -12.95
CA ASP A 16 11.31 6.15 -11.76
C ASP A 16 10.58 6.57 -10.47
N LYS A 17 10.13 7.84 -10.39
CA LYS A 17 9.31 8.32 -9.28
C LYS A 17 8.00 7.51 -9.17
N GLN A 18 7.33 7.25 -10.28
CA GLN A 18 6.13 6.42 -10.31
C GLN A 18 6.42 4.97 -9.86
N VAL A 19 7.50 4.37 -10.38
CA VAL A 19 7.91 3.01 -9.98
C VAL A 19 8.18 2.94 -8.49
N VAL A 20 8.90 3.91 -7.91
CA VAL A 20 9.18 3.96 -6.48
C VAL A 20 7.90 4.16 -5.66
N ALA A 21 6.99 5.04 -6.10
CA ALA A 21 5.72 5.26 -5.43
C ALA A 21 4.86 3.98 -5.37
N ARG A 22 4.74 3.25 -6.50
CA ARG A 22 4.03 1.96 -6.55
C ARG A 22 4.74 0.89 -5.71
N ALA A 23 6.07 0.84 -5.75
CA ALA A 23 6.85 -0.09 -4.93
C ALA A 23 6.65 0.14 -3.42
N ARG A 24 6.58 1.39 -2.97
CA ARG A 24 6.27 1.72 -1.57
C ARG A 24 4.86 1.31 -1.18
N LYS A 25 3.87 1.54 -2.04
CA LYS A 25 2.49 1.07 -1.80
C LYS A 25 2.42 -0.45 -1.70
N ALA A 26 3.11 -1.17 -2.58
CA ALA A 26 3.23 -2.62 -2.55
C ALA A 26 3.90 -3.12 -1.26
N GLU A 27 5.02 -2.51 -0.84
CA GLU A 27 5.71 -2.82 0.42
C GLU A 27 4.78 -2.66 1.63
N ARG A 28 3.96 -1.60 1.65
CA ARG A 28 2.95 -1.40 2.69
C ARG A 28 1.82 -2.42 2.60
N PHE A 29 1.35 -2.74 1.40
CA PHE A 29 0.25 -3.69 1.19
C PHE A 29 0.62 -5.13 1.58
N PHE A 30 1.91 -5.48 1.64
CA PHE A 30 2.36 -6.75 2.22
C PHE A 30 2.19 -6.83 3.74
N SER A 31 1.93 -5.72 4.42
CA SER A 31 1.58 -5.74 5.85
C SER A 31 0.12 -6.13 6.04
N GLN A 32 -0.15 -6.98 7.02
CA GLN A 32 -1.48 -7.49 7.32
C GLN A 32 -1.66 -7.63 8.83
N PRO A 33 -2.81 -7.23 9.40
CA PRO A 33 -3.14 -7.51 10.79
C PRO A 33 -3.35 -9.01 10.99
N PHE A 34 -2.53 -9.63 11.85
CA PHE A 34 -2.65 -11.05 12.20
C PHE A 34 -3.59 -11.24 13.38
N HIS A 35 -4.43 -12.28 13.32
CA HIS A 35 -5.35 -12.66 14.41
C HIS A 35 -4.61 -12.86 15.74
N VAL A 36 -3.42 -13.48 15.71
CA VAL A 36 -2.60 -13.70 16.90
C VAL A 36 -1.97 -12.41 17.45
N ALA A 37 -1.86 -11.37 16.63
CA ALA A 37 -1.28 -10.08 17.00
C ALA A 37 -2.33 -9.07 17.47
N GLU A 38 -3.62 -9.43 17.46
CA GLU A 38 -4.71 -8.55 17.86
C GLU A 38 -4.55 -8.04 19.30
N VAL A 39 -4.10 -8.91 20.21
CA VAL A 39 -3.84 -8.56 21.62
C VAL A 39 -2.73 -7.51 21.81
N PHE A 40 -1.82 -7.38 20.84
CA PHE A 40 -0.70 -6.42 20.89
C PHE A 40 -0.98 -5.15 20.07
N THR A 41 -1.72 -5.29 18.97
CA THR A 41 -1.94 -4.21 18.00
C THR A 41 -3.28 -3.51 18.18
N GLY A 42 -4.23 -4.11 18.89
CA GLY A 42 -5.60 -3.63 19.04
C GLY A 42 -6.42 -3.64 17.74
N SER A 43 -5.87 -4.20 16.66
CA SER A 43 -6.51 -4.26 15.35
C SER A 43 -6.96 -5.68 15.05
N PRO A 44 -8.22 -5.89 14.62
CA PRO A 44 -8.74 -7.21 14.36
C PRO A 44 -7.98 -7.88 13.21
N GLY A 45 -7.63 -9.16 13.41
CA GLY A 45 -6.98 -9.95 12.39
C GLY A 45 -7.79 -10.04 11.10
N LYS A 46 -7.11 -10.14 9.97
CA LYS A 46 -7.73 -10.29 8.65
C LYS A 46 -7.24 -11.56 7.99
N TYR A 47 -8.13 -12.24 7.27
CA TYR A 47 -7.80 -13.33 6.37
C TYR A 47 -8.10 -12.87 4.95
N VAL A 48 -7.14 -13.00 4.05
CA VAL A 48 -7.24 -12.55 2.65
C VAL A 48 -7.07 -13.77 1.76
N THR A 49 -7.99 -13.96 0.82
CA THR A 49 -7.90 -15.10 -0.10
C THR A 49 -6.83 -14.86 -1.16
N LEU A 50 -6.24 -15.94 -1.70
CA LEU A 50 -5.27 -15.85 -2.80
C LEU A 50 -5.78 -15.01 -3.98
N LYS A 51 -7.06 -15.18 -4.34
CA LYS A 51 -7.71 -14.44 -5.43
C LYS A 51 -7.72 -12.94 -5.15
N GLU A 52 -8.02 -12.53 -3.93
CA GLU A 52 -8.02 -11.13 -3.53
C GLU A 52 -6.63 -10.54 -3.45
N THR A 53 -5.64 -11.31 -2.97
CA THR A 53 -4.23 -10.88 -2.95
C THR A 53 -3.73 -10.59 -4.37
N ILE A 54 -3.96 -11.51 -5.31
CA ILE A 54 -3.56 -11.33 -6.72
C ILE A 54 -4.28 -10.11 -7.33
N ARG A 55 -5.58 -9.96 -7.09
CA ARG A 55 -6.35 -8.81 -7.56
C ARG A 55 -5.78 -7.50 -7.03
N GLY A 56 -5.59 -7.40 -5.72
CA GLY A 56 -5.12 -6.17 -5.07
C GLY A 56 -3.72 -5.78 -5.51
N PHE A 57 -2.81 -6.75 -5.59
CA PHE A 57 -1.44 -6.49 -6.05
C PHE A 57 -1.40 -6.05 -7.50
N ARG A 58 -2.22 -6.66 -8.36
CA ARG A 58 -2.33 -6.27 -9.77
C ARG A 58 -2.82 -4.82 -9.93
N MET A 59 -3.84 -4.41 -9.19
CA MET A 59 -4.34 -3.02 -9.22
C MET A 59 -3.25 -1.99 -8.84
N ILE A 60 -2.37 -2.32 -7.88
CA ILE A 60 -1.24 -1.46 -7.49
C ILE A 60 -0.22 -1.34 -8.63
N VAL A 61 0.13 -2.47 -9.27
CA VAL A 61 1.13 -2.49 -10.36
C VAL A 61 0.60 -1.82 -11.62
N ASP A 62 -0.68 -2.06 -11.96
CA ASP A 62 -1.36 -1.52 -13.14
C ASP A 62 -1.66 0.00 -12.98
N GLY A 63 -1.46 0.57 -11.78
CA GLY A 63 -1.56 2.01 -11.51
C GLY A 63 -2.95 2.51 -11.12
N GLU A 64 -3.92 1.61 -10.98
CA GLU A 64 -5.30 1.94 -10.61
C GLU A 64 -5.38 2.67 -9.26
N CYS A 65 -4.41 2.44 -8.38
CA CYS A 65 -4.37 3.01 -7.04
C CYS A 65 -3.34 4.16 -6.89
N ASP A 66 -2.88 4.78 -7.99
CA ASP A 66 -1.85 5.81 -7.96
C ASP A 66 -2.27 7.08 -7.18
N HIS A 67 -3.56 7.40 -7.19
CA HIS A 67 -4.15 8.52 -6.47
C HIS A 67 -4.25 8.31 -4.95
N LEU A 68 -4.12 7.07 -4.46
CA LEU A 68 -4.24 6.77 -3.03
C LEU A 68 -2.92 7.05 -2.28
N PRO A 69 -2.97 7.53 -1.02
CA PRO A 69 -1.78 7.74 -0.22
C PRO A 69 -1.16 6.40 0.24
N GLU A 70 0.17 6.34 0.36
CA GLU A 70 0.89 5.12 0.79
C GLU A 70 0.36 4.55 2.11
N GLN A 71 -0.04 5.42 3.04
CA GLN A 71 -0.52 5.03 4.37
C GLN A 71 -1.86 4.28 4.33
N ALA A 72 -2.63 4.41 3.26
CA ALA A 72 -3.88 3.67 3.06
C ALA A 72 -3.63 2.17 2.90
N PHE A 73 -2.45 1.76 2.42
CA PHE A 73 -2.08 0.36 2.21
C PHE A 73 -1.46 -0.30 3.45
N TYR A 74 -1.22 0.44 4.52
CA TYR A 74 -0.59 -0.10 5.72
C TYR A 74 -1.61 -0.79 6.63
N MET A 75 -1.30 -2.02 7.08
CA MET A 75 -2.11 -2.81 8.01
C MET A 75 -3.58 -2.93 7.57
N VAL A 76 -3.78 -3.34 6.33
CA VAL A 76 -5.11 -3.62 5.75
C VAL A 76 -5.21 -5.10 5.39
N GLY A 77 -6.42 -5.63 5.27
CA GLY A 77 -6.64 -6.95 4.71
C GLY A 77 -6.54 -6.94 3.19
N GLY A 78 -7.65 -6.61 2.53
CA GLY A 78 -7.74 -6.55 1.07
C GLY A 78 -7.57 -5.14 0.52
N ILE A 79 -7.56 -5.04 -0.81
CA ILE A 79 -7.44 -3.75 -1.52
C ILE A 79 -8.63 -2.82 -1.24
N ASP A 80 -9.83 -3.38 -1.05
CA ASP A 80 -11.04 -2.61 -0.76
C ASP A 80 -10.92 -1.86 0.58
N GLU A 81 -10.25 -2.46 1.58
CA GLU A 81 -9.98 -1.80 2.85
C GLU A 81 -8.98 -0.63 2.71
N ALA A 82 -8.07 -0.69 1.74
CA ALA A 82 -7.18 0.44 1.44
C ALA A 82 -7.98 1.63 0.90
N PHE A 83 -8.95 1.40 0.00
CA PHE A 83 -9.85 2.45 -0.48
C PHE A 83 -10.69 3.07 0.65
N GLU A 84 -11.28 2.23 1.51
CA GLU A 84 -12.05 2.70 2.66
C GLU A 84 -11.18 3.50 3.64
N LYS A 85 -9.92 3.08 3.85
CA LYS A 85 -8.98 3.80 4.69
C LYS A 85 -8.59 5.15 4.09
N ALA A 86 -8.32 5.22 2.78
CA ALA A 86 -8.04 6.47 2.09
C ALA A 86 -9.20 7.47 2.19
N LYS A 87 -10.44 6.98 2.03
CA LYS A 87 -11.66 7.78 2.22
C LYS A 87 -11.76 8.36 3.64
N LYS A 88 -11.46 7.56 4.66
CA LYS A 88 -11.42 8.02 6.07
C LYS A 88 -10.33 9.06 6.33
N MET A 89 -9.23 9.03 5.57
CA MET A 89 -8.17 10.02 5.64
C MET A 89 -8.53 11.36 4.95
N GLY A 90 -9.71 11.48 4.36
CA GLY A 90 -10.11 12.67 3.59
C GLY A 90 -9.44 12.76 2.23
N VAL A 91 -8.76 11.69 1.80
CA VAL A 91 -8.15 11.54 0.48
C VAL A 91 -9.06 10.62 -0.33
N ALA A 92 -10.30 11.08 -0.56
CA ALA A 92 -11.18 10.46 -1.54
C ALA A 92 -10.94 11.15 -2.89
N ALA A 93 -10.79 10.35 -3.94
CA ALA A 93 -10.76 10.80 -5.33
C ALA A 93 -11.96 11.70 -5.67
#